data_AF-A0A661V3Y6-F1
#
_entry.id   AF-A0A661V3Y6-F1
#
_cell.length_a   1.000
_cell.length_b   1.000
_cell.length_c   1.000
_cell.angle_alpha   90.00
_cell.angle_beta   90.00
_cell.angle_gamma   90.00
#
_symmetry.space_group_name_H-M   'P 1'
#
loop_
_entity.id
_entity.type
_entity.pdbx_description
1 polymer ?
#
loop_
_entity_poly.entity_id
_entity_poly.type
_entity_poly.pdbx_seq_one_letter_code
_entity_poly.pdbx_strand_id
1 'polypeptide(L)' 'MKYKTRTIYLIPIVLLLSSLTLANVGPHLPGTQAQSPNRVGLVVRFGDGSLVTRCVEFSEPEISGYDVLTRSGLNVVA' A
#
# COMPACT_ATOMS: atom_id res chain seq x y z
N MET A 1 -57.74 10.25 12.62
CA MET A 1 -57.11 9.21 11.77
C MET A 1 -56.13 9.77 10.72
N LYS A 2 -55.49 10.95 10.94
CA LYS A 2 -54.59 11.59 9.96
C LYS A 2 -53.09 11.22 10.12
N TYR A 3 -52.71 10.73 11.31
CA TYR A 3 -51.32 10.31 11.59
C TYR A 3 -50.95 8.99 10.91
N LYS A 4 -51.92 8.06 10.79
CA LYS A 4 -51.69 6.71 10.24
C LYS A 4 -51.35 6.75 8.74
N THR A 5 -52.03 7.60 7.98
CA THR A 5 -51.80 7.78 6.54
C THR A 5 -50.46 8.45 6.25
N ARG A 6 -50.07 9.47 7.05
CA ARG A 6 -48.78 10.14 6.90
C ARG A 6 -47.61 9.20 7.23
N THR A 7 -47.76 8.33 8.23
CA THR A 7 -46.75 7.30 8.56
C THR A 7 -46.68 6.18 7.50
N ILE A 8 -47.80 5.80 6.89
CA ILE A 8 -47.86 4.77 5.83
C ILE A 8 -47.05 5.16 4.58
N TYR A 9 -47.03 6.45 4.21
CA TYR A 9 -46.24 6.91 3.06
C TYR A 9 -44.77 7.19 3.39
N LEU A 10 -44.43 7.48 4.66
CA LEU A 10 -43.05 7.75 5.07
C LEU A 10 -42.18 6.49 5.10
N ILE A 11 -42.75 5.33 5.44
CA ILE A 11 -42.01 4.04 5.47
C ILE A 11 -41.43 3.65 4.11
N PRO A 12 -42.21 3.60 3.00
CA PRO A 12 -41.66 3.24 1.70
C PRO A 12 -40.68 4.29 1.18
N ILE A 13 -40.88 5.58 1.49
CA ILE A 13 -39.97 6.66 1.10
C ILE A 13 -38.61 6.53 1.80
N VAL A 14 -38.61 6.22 3.10
CA VAL A 14 -37.36 5.97 3.86
C VAL A 14 -36.64 4.73 3.33
N LEU A 15 -37.37 3.68 2.95
CA LEU A 15 -36.81 2.46 2.33
C LEU A 15 -36.20 2.73 0.95
N LEU A 16 -36.84 3.57 0.14
CA LEU A 16 -36.33 3.99 -1.16
C LEU A 16 -35.09 4.88 -1.05
N LEU A 17 -35.05 5.77 -0.06
CA LEU A 17 -33.89 6.62 0.22
C LEU A 17 -32.70 5.83 0.77
N SER A 18 -32.94 4.81 1.59
CA SER A 18 -31.88 3.95 2.16
C SER A 18 -31.33 2.92 1.17
N SER A 19 -32.11 2.49 0.19
CA SER A 19 -31.57 1.66 -0.92
C SER A 19 -30.69 2.47 -1.88
N LEU A 20 -30.97 3.75 -2.07
CA LEU A 20 -30.15 4.64 -2.92
C LEU A 20 -28.76 4.94 -2.33
N THR A 21 -28.58 4.85 -1.01
CA THR A 21 -27.29 5.09 -0.37
C THR A 21 -26.35 3.88 -0.45
N LEU A 22 -26.87 2.65 -0.51
CA LEU A 22 -26.05 1.44 -0.63
C LEU A 22 -25.42 1.26 -2.02
N ALA A 23 -26.07 1.78 -3.08
CA ALA A 23 -25.57 1.65 -4.44
C ALA A 23 -24.30 2.47 -4.76
N ASN A 24 -23.96 3.45 -3.92
CA ASN A 24 -22.78 4.31 -4.09
C ASN A 24 -21.55 3.84 -3.29
N VAL A 25 -21.67 2.78 -2.51
CA VAL A 25 -20.51 2.12 -1.91
C VAL A 25 -20.02 1.09 -2.91
N GLY A 26 -19.32 1.55 -3.95
CA GLY A 26 -18.54 0.66 -4.80
C GLY A 26 -17.56 -0.15 -3.94
N PRO A 27 -16.91 -1.21 -4.47
CA PRO A 27 -15.87 -1.90 -3.75
C PRO A 27 -14.71 -0.92 -3.52
N HIS A 28 -14.76 -0.20 -2.39
CA HIS A 28 -13.64 0.48 -1.80
C HIS A 28 -12.77 -0.63 -1.20
N LEU A 29 -12.18 -1.44 -2.07
CA LEU A 29 -11.06 -2.28 -1.70
C LEU A 29 -10.02 -1.28 -1.20
N PRO A 30 -9.61 -1.34 0.07
CA PRO A 30 -8.44 -0.60 0.48
C PRO A 30 -7.31 -1.16 -0.37
N GLY A 31 -6.92 -0.40 -1.39
CA GLY A 31 -5.60 -0.50 -1.99
C GLY A 31 -4.57 -0.04 -0.96
N THR A 32 -4.53 -0.70 0.19
CA THR A 32 -3.40 -0.64 1.11
C THR A 32 -2.26 -1.33 0.38
N GLN A 33 -1.49 -0.52 -0.35
CA GLN A 33 -0.12 -0.82 -0.77
C GLN A 33 0.71 -1.03 0.51
N ALA A 34 0.49 -2.16 1.19
CA ALA A 34 1.20 -2.54 2.41
C ALA A 34 2.41 -3.41 2.12
N GLN A 35 2.71 -3.72 0.85
CA GLN A 35 4.02 -4.18 0.46
C GLN A 35 4.99 -3.00 0.63
N SER A 36 5.59 -2.88 1.82
CA SER A 36 6.83 -2.14 1.97
C SER A 36 7.78 -2.61 0.87
N PRO A 37 8.49 -1.69 0.19
CA PRO A 37 9.49 -2.11 -0.77
C PRO A 37 10.51 -3.03 -0.08
N ASN A 38 11.01 -4.00 -0.84
CA ASN A 38 11.96 -5.00 -0.36
C ASN A 38 13.26 -4.29 0.06
N ARG A 39 13.94 -4.82 1.08
CA ARG A 39 15.17 -4.23 1.62
C ARG A 39 16.21 -5.30 1.85
N VAL A 40 17.47 -4.96 1.57
CA VAL A 40 18.63 -5.79 1.88
C VAL A 40 19.75 -4.97 2.51
N GLY A 41 20.42 -5.56 3.50
CA GLY A 41 21.59 -4.98 4.13
C GLY A 41 22.85 -5.36 3.36
N LEU A 42 23.61 -4.35 2.92
CA LEU A 42 24.95 -4.52 2.36
C LEU A 42 25.98 -4.06 3.40
N VAL A 43 26.95 -4.91 3.69
CA VAL A 43 28.11 -4.59 4.53
C VAL A 43 29.39 -4.88 3.75
N VAL A 44 30.24 -3.88 3.61
CA VAL A 44 31.54 -3.99 2.95
C VAL A 44 32.63 -3.60 3.94
N ARG A 45 33.62 -4.48 4.12
CA ARG A 45 34.86 -4.17 4.82
C ARG A 45 35.97 -3.99 3.79
N PHE A 46 36.54 -2.80 3.71
CA PHE A 46 37.64 -2.50 2.80
C PHE A 46 38.97 -2.98 3.38
N GLY A 47 40.00 -3.06 2.52
CA GLY A 47 41.33 -3.52 2.91
C GLY A 47 42.03 -2.61 3.93
N ASP A 48 41.62 -1.34 4.02
CA ASP A 48 42.07 -0.37 5.02
C ASP A 48 41.37 -0.52 6.39
N GLY A 49 40.47 -1.50 6.51
CA GLY A 49 39.68 -1.76 7.71
C GLY A 49 38.43 -0.90 7.84
N SER A 50 38.17 0.05 6.93
CA SER A 50 36.93 0.82 6.92
C SER A 50 35.72 -0.06 6.62
N LEU A 51 34.57 0.30 7.18
CA LEU A 51 33.32 -0.44 7.05
C LEU A 51 32.24 0.48 6.47
N VAL A 52 31.58 0.03 5.40
CA VAL A 52 30.42 0.71 4.84
C VAL A 52 29.20 -0.20 4.95
N THR A 53 28.13 0.36 5.50
CA THR A 53 26.82 -0.29 5.60
C THR A 53 25.80 0.50 4.80
N ARG A 54 24.98 -0.21 4.01
CA ARG A 54 23.87 0.37 3.24
C ARG A 54 22.62 -0.48 3.38
N CYS A 55 21.47 0.18 3.42
CA CYS A 55 20.16 -0.43 3.25
C CYS A 55 19.72 -0.13 1.82
N VAL A 56 19.67 -1.16 0.98
CA VAL A 56 19.29 -1.03 -0.43
C VAL A 56 17.84 -1.43 -0.56
N GLU A 57 17.03 -0.50 -1.08
CA GLU A 57 15.62 -0.70 -1.37
C GLU A 57 15.44 -1.18 -2.82
N PHE A 58 14.51 -2.10 -3.04
CA PHE A 58 14.15 -2.61 -4.36
C PHE A 58 12.67 -3.02 -4.40
N SER A 59 12.09 -3.08 -5.59
CA SER A 59 10.65 -3.37 -5.77
C SER A 59 10.40 -4.71 -6.46
N GLU A 60 11.43 -5.27 -7.06
CA GLU A 60 11.42 -6.57 -7.73
C GLU A 60 11.31 -7.73 -6.71
N PRO A 61 10.74 -8.89 -7.09
CA PRO A 61 10.64 -10.05 -6.18
C PRO A 61 11.99 -10.56 -5.65
N GLU A 62 13.05 -10.36 -6.43
CA GLU A 62 14.42 -10.74 -6.10
C GLU A 62 15.41 -9.71 -6.67
N ILE A 63 16.62 -9.67 -6.13
CA ILE A 63 17.71 -8.80 -6.58
C ILE A 63 19.03 -9.56 -6.56
N SER A 64 19.87 -9.37 -7.59
CA SER A 64 21.18 -10.00 -7.65
C SER A 64 22.19 -9.29 -6.73
N GLY A 65 23.21 -9.99 -6.25
CA GLY A 65 24.27 -9.38 -5.44
C GLY A 65 25.01 -8.25 -6.17
N TYR A 66 25.17 -8.36 -7.48
CA TYR A 66 25.77 -7.32 -8.32
C TYR A 66 24.90 -6.07 -8.40
N ASP A 67 23.58 -6.23 -8.53
CA ASP A 67 22.64 -5.11 -8.53
C ASP A 67 22.59 -4.42 -7.17
N VAL A 68 22.67 -5.18 -6.06
CA VAL A 68 22.79 -4.61 -4.71
C VAL A 68 24.03 -3.74 -4.60
N LEU A 69 25.19 -4.20 -5.08
CA LEU A 69 26.43 -3.42 -5.08
C LEU A 69 26.30 -2.16 -5.93
N THR A 70 25.78 -2.28 -7.15
CA THR A 70 25.64 -1.16 -8.09
C THR A 70 24.66 -0.11 -7.59
N ARG A 71 23.55 -0.51 -6.97
CA ARG A 71 22.52 0.39 -6.42
C ARG A 71 22.86 0.94 -5.02
N SER A 72 23.95 0.48 -4.39
CA SER A 72 24.35 0.91 -3.04
C SER A 72 24.94 2.33 -2.95
N GLY A 73 25.24 2.95 -4.10
CA GLY A 73 25.96 4.22 -4.19
C GLY A 73 27.47 4.11 -3.95
N LEU A 74 28.00 2.89 -3.86
CA LEU A 74 29.45 2.65 -3.89
C LEU A 74 30.00 2.81 -5.30
N ASN A 75 31.25 3.25 -5.40
CA ASN A 75 31.98 3.19 -6.67
C ASN A 75 32.43 1.73 -6.89
N VAL A 76 31.80 1.07 -7.86
CA VAL A 76 32.10 -0.32 -8.24
C VAL A 76 33.00 -0.29 -9.47
N VAL A 77 34.19 -0.89 -9.37
CA VAL A 77 35.13 -1.08 -10.48
C VAL A 77 35.12 -2.55 -10.88
N ALA A 78 35.04 -2.82 -12.19
CA ALA A 78 35.00 -4.16 -12.78
C ALA A 78 36.34 -4.52 -13.41
#